data_AF-A0A1V5GBG4-F1
#
_entry.id   AF-A0A1V5GBG4-F1
#
_cell.length_a   1.000
_cell.length_b   1.000
_cell.length_c   1.000
_cell.angle_alpha   90.00
_cell.angle_beta   90.00
_cell.angle_gamma   90.00
#
_symmetry.space_group_name_H-M   'P 1'
#
loop_
_entity.id
_entity.type
_entity.pdbx_description
1 polymer ?
#
loop_
_entity_poly.entity_id
_entity_poly.type
_entity_poly.pdbx_seq_one_letter_code
_entity_poly.pdbx_strand_id
1 'polypeptide(L)'
;MLILINRGSASASEIFAGAMRDHGRARLVGPKGERTFGKGSVQTIDPLEHSLERDERGNLLPAALRLTTARYYTPNGTAIDNKDPEKRGLAPDLEVELTREHQFELTRRGMLLGEVNLVEPGKAKNGDAGNENGAEPKEDAEKEEPFVDLQLQFAIDEMKRMLDSGANATADVAKAAPAETEPLPVAAAN
;
A
#
# COMPACT_ATOMS: atom_id res chain seq x y z
N MET A 1 -3.05 12.90 13.80
CA MET A 1 -2.06 12.50 12.78
C MET A 1 -2.80 11.86 11.61
N LEU A 2 -2.31 12.01 10.39
CA LEU A 2 -2.84 11.34 9.21
C LEU A 2 -1.75 10.46 8.60
N ILE A 3 -2.11 9.29 8.11
CA ILE A 3 -1.20 8.36 7.43
C ILE A 3 -1.75 8.12 6.02
N LEU A 4 -0.96 8.47 5.00
CA LEU A 4 -1.29 8.19 3.61
C LEU A 4 -0.99 6.71 3.30
N ILE A 5 -1.95 6.04 2.69
CA ILE A 5 -1.87 4.63 2.28
C ILE A 5 -2.35 4.46 0.84
N ASN A 6 -1.84 3.43 0.18
CA ASN A 6 -2.26 3.02 -1.17
C ASN A 6 -2.11 1.49 -1.32
N ARG A 7 -2.42 0.94 -2.49
CA ARG A 7 -2.31 -0.49 -2.80
C ARG A 7 -0.91 -1.06 -2.65
N GLY A 8 0.11 -0.21 -2.80
CA GLY A 8 1.51 -0.58 -2.61
C GLY A 8 1.94 -0.67 -1.15
N SER A 9 1.14 -0.14 -0.22
CA SER A 9 1.42 -0.20 1.21
C SER A 9 1.28 -1.65 1.69
N ALA A 10 2.38 -2.26 2.14
CA ALA A 10 2.44 -3.69 2.47
C ALA A 10 3.33 -3.97 3.69
N SER A 11 3.07 -5.07 4.41
CA SER A 11 3.94 -5.57 5.48
C SER A 11 4.05 -4.57 6.65
N ALA A 12 5.26 -4.14 7.01
CA ALA A 12 5.51 -3.24 8.14
C ALA A 12 4.67 -1.95 8.10
N SER A 13 4.43 -1.38 6.91
CA SER A 13 3.59 -0.19 6.75
C SER A 13 2.14 -0.44 7.20
N GLU A 14 1.61 -1.64 6.95
CA GLU A 14 0.26 -2.02 7.37
C GLU A 14 0.20 -2.28 8.87
N ILE A 15 1.23 -2.88 9.46
CA ILE A 15 1.33 -3.07 10.91
C ILE A 15 1.33 -1.71 11.61
N PHE A 16 2.17 -0.79 11.14
CA PHE A 16 2.26 0.57 11.69
C PHE A 16 0.93 1.33 11.54
N ALA A 17 0.38 1.38 10.33
CA ALA A 17 -0.89 2.07 10.06
C ALA A 17 -2.04 1.49 10.90
N GLY A 18 -2.14 0.16 10.97
CA GLY A 18 -3.16 -0.53 11.75
C GLY A 18 -3.04 -0.24 13.24
N ALA A 19 -1.83 -0.31 13.81
CA ALA A 19 -1.61 0.01 15.22
C ALA A 19 -1.94 1.47 15.55
N MET A 20 -1.51 2.42 14.72
CA MET A 20 -1.78 3.84 14.94
C MET A 20 -3.27 4.17 14.81
N ARG A 21 -3.98 3.52 13.88
CA ARG A 21 -5.44 3.65 13.74
C ARG A 21 -6.16 3.04 14.94
N ASP A 22 -5.83 1.81 15.32
CA ASP A 22 -6.52 1.08 16.40
C ASP A 22 -6.35 1.76 17.77
N HIS A 23 -5.20 2.41 18.01
CA HIS A 23 -4.98 3.21 19.21
C HIS A 23 -5.59 4.63 19.15
N GLY A 24 -6.32 4.97 18.09
CA GLY A 24 -6.91 6.29 17.90
C GLY A 24 -5.88 7.42 17.79
N ARG A 25 -4.65 7.10 17.33
CA ARG A 25 -3.55 8.07 17.17
C ARG A 25 -3.48 8.66 15.76
N ALA A 26 -3.98 7.92 14.78
CA ALA A 26 -4.02 8.36 13.39
C ALA A 26 -5.32 7.97 12.69
N ARG A 27 -5.64 8.68 11.63
CA ARG A 27 -6.61 8.26 10.62
C ARG A 27 -5.86 7.94 9.32
N LEU A 28 -6.29 6.90 8.63
CA LEU A 28 -5.74 6.46 7.35
C LEU A 28 -6.43 7.23 6.22
N VAL A 29 -5.64 7.79 5.32
CA VAL A 29 -6.10 8.52 4.13
C VAL A 29 -5.63 7.74 2.91
N GLY A 30 -6.51 7.50 1.94
CA GLY A 30 -6.15 6.77 0.73
C GLY A 30 -7.18 6.90 -0.38
N PRO A 31 -6.92 6.32 -1.57
CA PRO A 31 -7.84 6.38 -2.68
C PRO A 31 -9.15 5.66 -2.35
N LYS A 32 -10.26 6.19 -2.82
CA LYS A 32 -11.57 5.56 -2.63
C LYS A 32 -11.61 4.16 -3.22
N GLY A 33 -12.16 3.21 -2.45
CA GLY A 33 -12.28 1.82 -2.88
C GLY A 33 -10.95 1.06 -2.96
N GLU A 34 -9.85 1.68 -2.51
CA GLU A 34 -8.53 1.07 -2.48
C GLU A 34 -8.13 0.74 -1.05
N ARG A 35 -7.63 -0.48 -0.86
CA ARG A 35 -7.06 -0.95 0.40
C ARG A 35 -5.56 -1.14 0.24
N THR A 36 -4.85 -1.20 1.36
CA THR A 36 -3.46 -1.67 1.38
C THR A 36 -3.35 -3.09 0.82
N PHE A 37 -2.12 -3.54 0.54
CA PHE A 37 -1.87 -4.80 -0.15
C PHE A 37 -2.47 -6.04 0.57
N GLY A 38 -2.44 -6.05 1.90
CA GLY A 38 -2.84 -7.18 2.73
C GLY A 38 -1.73 -8.21 2.96
N LYS A 39 -0.46 -7.77 3.03
CA LYS A 39 0.66 -8.66 3.33
C LYS A 39 0.80 -8.79 4.85
N GLY A 40 -0.04 -9.64 5.41
CA GLY A 40 -0.09 -9.95 6.83
C GLY A 40 0.70 -11.18 7.25
N SER A 41 1.76 -11.59 6.54
CA SER A 41 2.51 -12.80 6.89
C SER A 41 4.01 -12.56 7.05
N VAL A 42 4.62 -13.33 7.95
CA VAL A 42 6.06 -13.36 8.19
C VAL A 42 6.66 -14.51 7.42
N GLN A 43 7.78 -14.25 6.75
CA GLN A 43 8.53 -15.28 6.06
C GLN A 43 9.92 -15.40 6.67
N THR A 44 10.28 -16.63 7.02
CA THR A 44 11.63 -17.00 7.48
C THR A 44 12.33 -17.76 6.34
N ILE A 45 13.65 -17.60 6.27
CA ILE A 45 14.49 -18.32 5.33
C ILE A 45 15.34 -19.30 6.15
N ASP A 46 15.09 -20.59 5.97
CA ASP A 46 15.77 -21.67 6.69
C ASP A 46 16.80 -22.33 5.75
N PRO A 47 18.11 -22.25 6.04
CA PRO A 47 19.13 -22.91 5.24
C PRO A 47 19.04 -24.43 5.33
N LEU A 48 19.28 -25.10 4.21
CA LEU A 48 19.40 -26.55 4.10
C LEU A 48 20.89 -26.91 4.09
N GLU A 49 21.46 -27.12 5.28
CA GLU A 49 22.91 -27.29 5.49
C GLU A 49 23.56 -28.40 4.62
N HIS A 50 22.78 -29.40 4.19
CA HIS A 50 23.26 -30.52 3.39
C HIS A 50 22.90 -30.43 1.89
N SER A 51 22.35 -29.31 1.43
CA SER A 51 21.98 -29.08 0.03
C SER A 51 22.69 -27.83 -0.51
N LEU A 52 23.34 -27.95 -1.66
CA LEU A 52 24.04 -26.83 -2.30
C LEU A 52 23.35 -26.42 -3.61
N GLU A 53 23.27 -25.13 -3.85
CA GLU A 53 22.85 -24.53 -5.11
C GLU A 53 23.96 -23.64 -5.69
N ARG A 54 23.91 -23.38 -7.00
CA ARG A 54 24.82 -22.44 -7.66
C ARG A 54 24.13 -21.10 -7.84
N ASP A 55 24.80 -20.01 -7.47
CA ASP A 55 24.36 -18.68 -7.86
C ASP A 55 24.63 -18.41 -9.35
N GLU A 56 24.15 -17.26 -9.85
CA GLU A 56 24.34 -16.82 -11.24
C GLU A 56 25.83 -16.67 -11.63
N ARG A 57 26.73 -16.60 -10.65
CA ARG A 57 28.19 -16.48 -10.82
C ARG A 57 28.92 -17.81 -10.67
N GLY A 58 28.19 -18.90 -10.42
CA GLY A 58 28.70 -20.27 -10.29
C GLY A 58 29.21 -20.65 -8.90
N ASN A 59 29.05 -19.80 -7.88
CA ASN A 59 29.47 -20.09 -6.50
C ASN A 59 28.51 -21.07 -5.83
N LEU A 60 29.04 -21.96 -4.99
CA LEU A 60 28.23 -22.89 -4.20
C LEU A 60 27.74 -22.23 -2.91
N LEU A 61 26.43 -22.19 -2.72
CA LEU A 61 25.77 -21.68 -1.52
C LEU A 61 24.81 -22.75 -0.96
N PRO A 62 24.53 -22.77 0.35
CA PRO A 62 23.47 -23.62 0.89
C PRO A 62 22.14 -23.25 0.26
N ALA A 63 21.40 -24.25 -0.23
CA ALA A 63 20.01 -24.06 -0.61
C ALA A 63 19.19 -23.63 0.62
N ALA A 64 18.06 -22.95 0.42
CA ALA A 64 17.23 -22.49 1.53
C ALA A 64 15.73 -22.64 1.25
N LEU A 65 14.95 -22.84 2.30
CA LEU A 65 13.49 -22.85 2.25
C LEU A 65 12.94 -21.51 2.73
N ARG A 66 12.04 -20.91 1.95
CA ARG A 66 11.29 -19.71 2.36
C ARG A 66 9.91 -20.13 2.84
N LEU A 67 9.70 -20.11 4.14
CA LEU A 67 8.47 -20.59 4.78
C LEU A 67 7.70 -19.42 5.39
N THR A 68 6.38 -19.49 5.32
CA THR A 68 5.52 -18.57 6.08
C THR A 68 5.38 -19.10 7.49
N THR A 69 5.84 -18.35 8.49
CA THR A 69 5.98 -18.83 9.87
C THR A 69 5.01 -18.16 10.84
N ALA A 70 4.48 -16.98 10.49
CA ALA A 70 3.53 -16.26 11.33
C ALA A 70 2.58 -15.38 10.50
N ARG A 71 1.55 -14.87 11.18
CA ARG A 71 0.56 -13.92 10.64
C ARG A 71 0.45 -12.71 11.54
N TYR A 72 0.22 -11.54 10.95
CA TYR A 72 0.06 -10.27 11.62
C TYR A 72 -1.41 -9.94 11.83
N TYR A 73 -1.69 -9.52 13.05
CA TYR A 73 -2.96 -8.97 13.49
C TYR A 73 -2.73 -7.56 14.01
N THR A 74 -3.65 -6.67 13.71
CA THR A 74 -3.71 -5.35 14.36
C THR A 74 -4.06 -5.50 15.85
N PRO A 75 -3.80 -4.49 16.70
CA PRO A 75 -4.14 -4.56 18.13
C PRO A 75 -5.59 -4.93 18.43
N ASN A 76 -6.54 -4.54 17.57
CA ASN A 76 -7.95 -4.93 17.69
C ASN A 76 -8.25 -6.35 17.16
N GLY A 77 -7.24 -7.15 16.83
CA GLY A 77 -7.40 -8.52 16.34
C GLY A 77 -7.79 -8.64 14.86
N THR A 78 -7.73 -7.55 14.08
CA THR A 78 -8.00 -7.64 12.63
C THR A 78 -6.80 -8.26 11.91
N ALA A 79 -7.02 -9.39 11.23
CA ALA A 79 -6.02 -10.04 10.39
C ALA A 79 -5.74 -9.22 9.12
N ILE A 80 -4.47 -8.89 8.86
CA ILE A 80 -4.08 -8.08 7.70
C ILE A 80 -4.22 -8.88 6.39
N ASP A 81 -3.87 -10.16 6.39
CA ASP A 81 -3.97 -11.08 5.26
C ASP A 81 -5.31 -11.83 5.22
N ASN A 82 -6.42 -11.12 5.48
CA ASN A 82 -7.75 -11.73 5.46
C ASN A 82 -8.02 -12.48 4.13
N LYS A 83 -8.67 -13.64 4.23
CA LYS A 83 -9.03 -14.45 3.07
C LYS A 83 -10.11 -13.77 2.22
N ASP A 84 -11.03 -13.06 2.89
CA ASP A 84 -12.06 -12.24 2.26
C ASP A 84 -11.42 -11.02 1.57
N PRO A 85 -11.49 -10.89 0.24
CA PRO A 85 -10.90 -9.77 -0.49
C PRO A 85 -11.41 -8.40 -0.04
N GLU A 86 -12.66 -8.31 0.43
CA GLU A 86 -13.25 -7.06 0.90
C GLU A 86 -12.70 -6.63 2.26
N LYS A 87 -12.02 -7.54 2.98
CA LYS A 87 -11.44 -7.31 4.31
C LYS A 87 -9.93 -7.47 4.33
N ARG A 88 -9.31 -7.77 3.19
CA ARG A 88 -7.86 -7.91 3.05
C ARG A 88 -7.18 -6.55 3.06
N GLY A 89 -6.11 -6.40 3.84
CA GLY A 89 -5.46 -5.11 4.05
C GLY A 89 -6.32 -4.13 4.84
N LEU A 90 -5.83 -2.92 4.99
CA LEU A 90 -6.46 -1.82 5.72
C LEU A 90 -7.19 -0.91 4.73
N ALA A 91 -8.44 -0.60 5.06
CA ALA A 91 -9.19 0.45 4.38
C ALA A 91 -8.82 1.84 4.94
N PRO A 92 -8.85 2.88 4.10
CA PRO A 92 -8.77 4.25 4.56
C PRO A 92 -9.98 4.64 5.42
N ASP A 93 -9.74 5.48 6.42
CA ASP A 93 -10.78 6.15 7.22
C ASP A 93 -11.29 7.42 6.52
N LEU A 94 -10.50 7.93 5.58
CA LEU A 94 -10.74 9.11 4.77
C LEU A 94 -10.41 8.78 3.31
N GLU A 95 -11.45 8.71 2.50
CA GLU A 95 -11.33 8.36 1.08
C GLU A 95 -11.12 9.60 0.21
N VAL A 96 -10.20 9.50 -0.74
CA VAL A 96 -9.91 10.54 -1.72
C VAL A 96 -10.28 10.03 -3.12
N GLU A 97 -11.11 10.80 -3.82
CA GLU A 97 -11.47 10.51 -5.21
C GLU A 97 -10.30 10.90 -6.13
N LEU A 98 -9.72 9.92 -6.83
CA LEU A 98 -8.66 10.16 -7.80
C LEU A 98 -9.19 9.94 -9.21
N THR A 99 -9.05 10.95 -10.07
CA THR A 99 -9.36 10.80 -11.50
C THR A 99 -8.39 9.82 -12.15
N ARG A 100 -8.79 9.20 -13.28
CA ARG A 100 -7.91 8.29 -14.01
C ARG A 100 -6.61 8.96 -14.47
N GLU A 101 -6.72 10.22 -14.90
CA GLU A 101 -5.57 11.04 -15.28
C GLU A 101 -4.61 11.23 -14.10
N HIS A 102 -5.15 11.51 -12.91
CA HIS A 102 -4.34 11.68 -11.72
C HIS A 102 -3.69 10.36 -11.27
N GLN A 103 -4.40 9.24 -11.35
CA GLN A 103 -3.83 7.91 -11.10
C GLN A 103 -2.70 7.59 -12.09
N PHE A 104 -2.86 7.95 -13.36
CA PHE A 104 -1.82 7.80 -14.38
C PHE A 104 -0.59 8.64 -14.05
N GLU A 105 -0.78 9.89 -13.67
CA GLU A 105 0.34 10.77 -13.33
C GLU A 105 1.09 10.32 -12.07
N LEU A 106 0.36 9.84 -11.04
CA LEU A 106 0.96 9.20 -9.86
C LEU A 106 1.77 7.95 -10.24
N THR A 107 1.27 7.15 -11.18
CA THR A 107 1.98 5.96 -11.69
C THR A 107 3.25 6.34 -12.45
N ARG A 108 3.14 7.29 -13.38
CA ARG A 108 4.26 7.83 -14.17
C ARG A 108 5.38 8.36 -13.27
N ARG A 109 5.00 8.97 -12.14
CA ARG A 109 5.92 9.49 -11.12
C ARG A 109 6.43 8.44 -10.11
N GLY A 110 6.00 7.19 -10.22
CA GLY A 110 6.38 6.11 -9.30
C GLY A 110 5.76 6.22 -7.90
N MET A 111 4.73 7.04 -7.73
CA MET A 111 4.03 7.28 -6.46
C MET A 111 2.89 6.28 -6.21
N LEU A 112 2.46 5.55 -7.26
CA LEU A 112 1.53 4.43 -7.17
C LEU A 112 2.33 3.12 -7.38
N LEU A 113 2.41 2.29 -6.34
CA LEU A 113 3.09 0.99 -6.39
C LEU A 113 2.11 -0.11 -6.82
N GLY A 114 2.22 -0.53 -8.08
CA GLY A 114 1.47 -1.63 -8.69
C GLY A 114 1.52 -1.51 -10.22
N GLU A 115 1.42 -2.63 -10.94
CA GLU A 115 1.21 -2.59 -12.39
C GLU A 115 -0.19 -2.03 -12.65
N VAL A 116 -0.26 -0.72 -12.79
CA VAL A 116 -1.41 -0.05 -13.33
C VAL A 116 -1.24 -0.17 -14.83
N ASN A 117 -1.96 -1.11 -15.46
CA ASN A 117 -2.16 -1.17 -16.91
C ASN A 117 -2.97 0.07 -17.33
N LEU A 118 -2.42 1.25 -17.12
CA LEU A 118 -3.00 2.50 -17.55
C LEU A 118 -2.42 2.77 -18.93
N VAL A 119 -3.24 2.49 -19.93
CA VAL A 119 -3.04 3.07 -21.26
C VAL A 119 -3.07 4.58 -21.08
N GLU A 120 -2.08 5.27 -21.63
CA GLU A 120 -2.07 6.73 -21.62
C GLU A 120 -3.43 7.25 -22.12
N PRO A 121 -4.10 8.14 -21.37
CA PRO A 121 -5.35 8.73 -21.83
C PRO A 121 -5.09 9.40 -23.19
N GLY A 122 -5.72 8.89 -24.26
CA GLY A 122 -5.57 9.40 -25.63
C GLY A 122 -4.85 8.48 -26.63
N LYS A 123 -4.21 7.38 -26.21
CA LYS A 123 -3.59 6.40 -27.14
C LYS A 123 -4.40 5.10 -27.28
N ALA A 124 -5.66 5.21 -27.69
CA ALA A 124 -6.37 4.06 -28.26
C ALA A 124 -5.88 3.87 -29.70
N LYS A 125 -5.01 2.88 -29.96
CA LYS A 125 -4.62 2.52 -31.32
C LYS A 125 -5.83 1.90 -32.05
N ASN A 126 -6.38 2.63 -33.01
CA ASN A 126 -7.12 2.02 -34.11
C ASN A 126 -6.14 1.14 -34.90
N GLY A 127 -6.63 -0.03 -35.32
CA GLY A 127 -5.85 -1.00 -36.05
C GLY A 127 -5.42 -0.54 -37.44
N ASP A 128 -4.44 -1.30 -37.94
CA ASP A 128 -4.00 -1.48 -39.32
C ASP A 128 -2.71 -0.77 -39.80
N ALA A 129 -1.88 -1.61 -40.43
CA ALA A 129 -0.78 -1.43 -41.36
C ALA A 129 0.27 -0.33 -41.17
N GLY A 130 1.51 -0.78 -40.92
CA GLY A 130 2.62 -0.52 -41.83
C GLY A 130 3.45 0.76 -41.65
N ASN A 131 4.76 0.53 -41.67
CA ASN A 131 5.86 1.44 -42.02
C ASN A 131 6.57 2.19 -40.87
N GLU A 132 7.75 1.65 -40.59
CA GLU A 132 8.94 2.28 -40.06
C GLU A 132 9.25 3.66 -40.68
N ASN A 133 9.38 4.67 -39.82
CA ASN A 133 10.35 5.77 -39.93
C ASN A 133 10.29 6.59 -38.63
N GLY A 134 11.37 6.51 -37.85
CA GLY A 134 11.54 7.26 -36.60
C GLY A 134 11.73 8.74 -36.89
N ALA A 135 10.65 9.50 -36.79
CA ALA A 135 10.71 10.93 -36.52
C ALA A 135 10.62 11.10 -35.00
N GLU A 136 11.66 11.67 -34.39
CA GLU A 136 11.64 12.07 -32.99
C GLU A 136 10.50 13.09 -32.78
N PRO A 137 9.59 12.88 -31.80
CA PRO A 137 8.57 13.87 -31.50
C PRO A 137 9.23 15.11 -30.91
N LYS A 138 8.96 16.26 -31.52
CA LYS A 138 9.36 17.57 -31.01
C LYS A 138 8.73 17.79 -29.63
N GLU A 139 9.55 18.11 -28.65
CA GLU A 139 9.15 18.58 -27.34
C GLU A 139 8.61 20.01 -27.47
N ASP A 140 7.30 20.14 -27.66
CA ASP A 140 6.62 21.41 -27.40
C ASP A 140 6.52 21.56 -25.88
N ALA A 141 7.43 22.38 -25.32
CA ALA A 141 7.48 22.72 -23.91
C ALA A 141 6.31 23.64 -23.53
N GLU A 142 5.10 23.08 -23.46
CA GLU A 142 4.04 23.67 -22.66
C GLU A 142 4.49 23.68 -21.20
N LYS A 143 4.38 24.82 -20.51
CA LYS A 143 4.71 24.91 -19.09
C LYS A 143 3.72 24.03 -18.32
N GLU A 144 4.08 22.77 -18.12
CA GLU A 144 3.31 21.85 -17.28
C GLU A 144 3.13 22.51 -15.90
N GLU A 145 1.88 22.71 -15.50
CA GLU A 145 1.59 23.17 -14.14
C GLU A 145 2.23 22.19 -13.13
N PRO A 146 2.75 22.69 -11.99
CA PRO A 146 3.38 21.83 -11.01
C PRO A 146 2.37 20.78 -10.53
N PHE A 147 2.75 19.51 -10.63
CA PHE A 147 1.91 18.40 -10.19
C PHE A 147 1.57 18.53 -8.69
N VAL A 148 0.28 18.44 -8.38
CA VAL A 148 -0.24 18.45 -7.02
C VAL A 148 -0.86 17.10 -6.71
N ASP A 149 -0.28 16.34 -5.79
CA ASP A 149 -0.85 15.09 -5.29
C ASP A 149 -2.16 15.39 -4.53
N LEU A 150 -3.28 14.91 -5.07
CA LEU A 150 -4.61 15.15 -4.52
C LEU A 150 -4.79 14.52 -3.12
N GLN A 151 -4.15 13.39 -2.84
CA GLN A 151 -4.25 12.73 -1.53
C GLN A 151 -3.48 13.52 -0.48
N LEU A 152 -2.27 13.98 -0.82
CA LEU A 152 -1.47 14.81 0.06
C LEU A 152 -2.15 16.15 0.32
N GLN A 153 -2.67 16.81 -0.72
CA GLN A 153 -3.39 18.07 -0.58
C GLN A 153 -4.62 17.91 0.33
N PHE A 154 -5.42 16.87 0.09
CA PHE A 154 -6.55 16.53 0.94
C PHE A 154 -6.14 16.33 2.40
N ALA A 155 -5.06 15.59 2.66
CA ALA A 155 -4.57 15.36 4.02
C ALA A 155 -4.10 16.65 4.70
N ILE A 156 -3.44 17.55 3.97
CA ILE A 156 -3.02 18.86 4.49
C ILE A 156 -4.24 19.69 4.88
N ASP A 157 -5.26 19.74 4.01
CA ASP A 157 -6.45 20.55 4.26
C ASP A 157 -7.29 19.99 5.42
N GLU A 158 -7.40 18.67 5.52
CA GLU A 158 -8.04 18.03 6.69
C GLU A 158 -7.25 18.32 7.98
N MET A 159 -5.92 18.29 7.94
CA MET A 159 -5.09 18.61 9.10
C MET A 159 -5.26 20.05 9.56
N LYS A 160 -5.33 21.01 8.62
CA LYS A 160 -5.64 22.42 8.93
C LYS A 160 -7.02 22.55 9.55
N ARG A 161 -8.03 21.87 8.99
CA ARG A 161 -9.40 21.86 9.53
C ARG A 161 -9.45 21.33 10.97
N MET A 162 -8.69 20.28 11.28
CA MET A 162 -8.56 19.74 12.64
C MET A 162 -7.91 20.75 13.60
N LEU A 163 -6.89 21.48 13.15
CA LEU A 163 -6.23 22.53 13.94
C LEU A 163 -7.18 23.70 14.23
N ASP A 164 -7.91 24.18 13.22
CA ASP A 164 -8.80 25.35 13.34
C ASP A 164 -10.03 25.06 14.20
N SER A 165 -10.58 23.84 14.13
CA SER A 165 -11.76 23.43 14.90
C SER A 165 -11.46 23.14 16.37
N GLY A 166 -10.18 23.12 16.78
CA GLY A 166 -9.78 22.58 18.09
C GLY A 166 -10.18 21.11 18.28
N ALA A 167 -10.64 20.45 17.21
CA ALA A 167 -11.05 19.06 17.23
C ALA A 167 -9.78 18.22 17.32
N ASN A 168 -9.46 17.84 18.55
CA ASN A 168 -8.46 16.83 18.80
C ASN A 168 -8.92 15.56 18.05
N ALA A 169 -8.09 15.03 17.15
CA ALA A 169 -8.39 13.86 16.31
C ALA A 169 -8.76 12.58 17.10
N THR A 170 -8.78 12.66 18.43
CA THR A 170 -9.15 11.62 19.38
C THR A 170 -10.66 11.59 19.72
N ALA A 171 -11.43 12.65 19.46
CA ALA A 171 -12.80 12.77 19.97
C ALA A 171 -13.83 11.88 19.24
N ASP A 172 -13.65 11.61 17.94
CA ASP A 172 -14.57 10.77 17.15
C ASP A 172 -14.16 9.30 17.04
N VAL A 173 -13.00 8.91 17.60
CA VAL A 173 -12.46 7.54 17.50
C VAL A 173 -12.79 6.69 18.75
N ALA A 174 -13.43 7.28 19.75
CA ALA A 174 -13.80 6.63 21.01
C ALA A 174 -15.03 5.72 20.87
N LYS A 175 -14.92 4.65 20.07
CA LYS A 175 -15.81 3.49 20.17
C LYS A 175 -15.11 2.18 19.82
N ALA A 176 -13.96 1.94 20.42
CA ALA A 176 -13.44 0.59 20.60
C ALA A 176 -12.64 0.59 21.91
N ALA A 177 -13.26 0.10 22.99
CA ALA A 177 -12.51 -0.27 24.17
C ALA A 177 -11.48 -1.34 23.76
N PRO A 178 -10.25 -1.34 24.31
CA PRO A 178 -9.34 -2.43 24.05
C PRO A 178 -10.00 -3.71 24.56
N ALA A 179 -10.24 -4.68 23.68
CA ALA A 179 -10.60 -6.01 24.12
C ALA A 179 -9.46 -6.51 25.00
N GLU A 180 -9.76 -6.92 26.22
CA GLU A 180 -8.82 -7.66 27.06
C GLU A 180 -8.37 -8.87 26.23
N THR A 181 -7.12 -8.83 25.79
CA THR A 181 -6.55 -9.87 24.95
C THR A 181 -6.15 -11.02 25.86
N GLU A 182 -6.97 -12.06 25.93
CA GLU A 182 -6.45 -13.35 26.35
C GLU A 182 -5.31 -13.75 25.40
N PRO A 183 -4.16 -14.23 25.93
CA PRO A 183 -3.06 -14.65 25.08
C PRO A 183 -3.55 -15.74 24.13
N LEU A 184 -3.40 -15.50 22.81
CA LEU A 184 -3.68 -16.51 21.80
C LEU A 184 -2.89 -17.78 22.12
N PRO A 185 -3.49 -18.97 21.98
CA PRO A 185 -2.80 -20.22 22.29
C PRO A 185 -1.56 -20.31 21.41
N VAL A 186 -0.39 -20.35 22.07
CA VAL A 186 0.87 -20.67 21.44
C VAL A 186 0.67 -22.04 20.79
N ALA A 187 0.74 -22.11 19.46
CA ALA A 187 0.72 -23.38 18.77
C ALA A 187 1.89 -24.20 19.30
N ALA A 188 1.57 -25.24 20.08
CA ALA A 188 2.57 -26.20 20.55
C ALA A 188 3.25 -26.80 19.32
N ALA A 189 4.56 -26.63 19.24
CA ALA A 189 5.38 -27.37 18.29
C ALA A 189 5.27 -28.85 18.66
N ASN A 190 4.74 -29.66 17.75
CA ASN A 190 4.85 -31.12 17.77
C ASN A 190 6.14 -31.53 17.07
#